data_AF-A0AAD9BVT8-F1
#
_entry.id   AF-A0AAD9BVT8-F1
#
_cell.length_a   1.000
_cell.length_b   1.000
_cell.length_c   1.000
_cell.angle_alpha   90.00
_cell.angle_beta   90.00
_cell.angle_gamma   90.00
#
_symmetry.space_group_name_H-M   'P 1'
#
loop_
_entity.id
_entity.type
_entity.pdbx_description
1 polymer ?
#
loop_
_entity_poly.entity_id
_entity_poly.type
_entity_poly.pdbx_seq_one_letter_code
_entity_poly.pdbx_strand_id
1 'polypeptide(L)'
;MANVREGRSADFLPEVKAGPGQNVTLPCHTSTNATFTKLEWNRTGLERYVFVFSDNKPYESIQDQRYRGRVQLKDPKMKNGNYSVLLKNVNIDDTGTYKCWVITHSNNRRKRNVREFVNSVHLSVSEGPEKEINDEQHQYGDANDEQPEGPRGRVGLGVGLGQVSNQPTKNRKQPSPLTNSETCSSADLWCLSCRNI
;
A
#
# COMPACT_ATOMS: atom_id res chain seq x y z
N MET A 1 5.15 -32.73 -47.02
CA MET A 1 5.45 -32.67 -45.58
C MET A 1 5.61 -31.20 -45.21
N ALA A 2 4.63 -30.61 -44.52
CA ALA A 2 4.70 -29.22 -44.10
C ALA A 2 5.41 -29.15 -42.75
N ASN A 3 6.53 -28.42 -42.68
CA ASN A 3 7.21 -28.12 -41.43
C ASN A 3 6.33 -27.13 -40.64
N VAL A 4 5.76 -27.60 -39.54
CA VAL A 4 5.16 -26.72 -38.53
C VAL A 4 6.30 -25.91 -37.94
N ARG A 5 6.30 -24.60 -38.21
CA ARG A 5 7.14 -23.65 -37.50
C ARG A 5 6.60 -23.59 -36.07
N GLU A 6 7.29 -24.24 -35.14
CA GLU A 6 7.12 -24.02 -33.71
C GLU A 6 7.17 -22.50 -33.47
N GLY A 7 6.02 -21.92 -33.13
CA GLY A 7 5.91 -20.49 -32.84
C GLY A 7 6.86 -20.16 -31.69
N ARG A 8 7.53 -19.01 -31.78
CA ARG A 8 8.18 -18.41 -30.61
C ARG A 8 7.11 -18.25 -29.54
N SER A 9 7.21 -19.05 -28.49
CA SER A 9 6.43 -18.92 -27.26
C SER A 9 6.43 -17.46 -26.85
N ALA A 10 5.25 -16.87 -26.64
CA ALA A 10 5.16 -15.55 -26.03
C ALA A 10 5.88 -15.62 -24.68
N ASP A 11 6.92 -14.80 -24.49
CA ASP A 11 7.75 -14.80 -23.29
C ASP A 11 6.87 -14.72 -22.02
N PHE A 12 6.71 -15.84 -21.32
CA PHE A 12 5.92 -15.90 -20.09
C PHE A 12 6.67 -15.11 -19.01
N LEU A 13 6.21 -13.90 -18.73
CA LEU A 13 6.81 -13.04 -17.71
C LEU A 13 6.42 -13.54 -16.31
N PRO A 14 7.36 -13.62 -15.35
CA PRO A 14 7.01 -13.85 -13.95
C PRO A 14 5.94 -12.85 -13.48
N GLU A 15 4.88 -13.37 -12.89
CA GLU A 15 3.76 -12.57 -12.37
C GLU A 15 3.87 -12.38 -10.85
N VAL A 16 3.69 -11.15 -10.39
CA VAL A 16 3.54 -10.79 -8.98
C VAL A 16 2.13 -10.25 -8.81
N LYS A 17 1.34 -10.86 -7.91
CA LYS A 17 -0.02 -10.42 -7.61
C LYS A 17 -0.06 -9.68 -6.27
N ALA A 18 -0.87 -8.63 -6.19
CA ALA A 18 -1.09 -7.89 -4.95
C ALA A 18 -2.46 -7.22 -4.91
N GLY A 19 -2.94 -6.96 -3.71
CA GLY A 19 -4.06 -6.05 -3.47
C GLY A 19 -3.59 -4.61 -3.32
N PRO A 20 -4.48 -3.62 -3.53
CA PRO A 20 -4.19 -2.22 -3.22
C PRO A 20 -3.70 -2.05 -1.77
N GLY A 21 -2.77 -1.13 -1.55
CA GLY A 21 -2.18 -0.83 -0.24
C GLY A 21 -1.04 -1.77 0.18
N GLN A 22 -0.83 -2.89 -0.50
CA GLN A 22 0.20 -3.85 -0.13
C GLN A 22 1.62 -3.38 -0.54
N ASN A 23 2.63 -3.98 0.10
CA ASN A 23 4.02 -3.83 -0.32
C ASN A 23 4.45 -5.07 -1.09
N VAL A 24 5.04 -4.89 -2.26
CA VAL A 24 5.44 -5.98 -3.16
C VAL A 24 6.93 -5.98 -3.39
N THR A 25 7.51 -7.17 -3.52
CA THR A 25 8.91 -7.29 -3.94
C THR A 25 8.94 -7.58 -5.43
N LEU A 26 9.63 -6.74 -6.19
CA LEU A 26 9.94 -6.99 -7.59
C LEU A 26 11.29 -7.73 -7.64
N PRO A 27 11.32 -9.02 -7.98
CA PRO A 27 12.55 -9.81 -7.94
C PRO A 27 13.51 -9.41 -9.07
N CYS A 28 14.78 -9.26 -8.73
CA CYS A 28 15.87 -9.14 -9.71
C CYS A 28 17.15 -9.73 -9.13
N HIS A 29 17.66 -10.77 -9.78
CA HIS A 29 18.84 -11.50 -9.34
C HIS A 29 19.77 -11.76 -10.52
N THR A 30 21.07 -11.52 -10.32
CA THR A 30 22.11 -11.94 -11.28
C THR A 30 23.14 -12.83 -10.60
N SER A 31 23.76 -13.72 -11.38
CA SER A 31 24.90 -14.54 -10.96
C SER A 31 26.25 -13.91 -11.31
N THR A 32 26.26 -12.71 -11.88
CA THR A 32 27.49 -12.06 -12.36
C THR A 32 28.40 -11.63 -11.20
N ASN A 33 29.70 -11.92 -11.32
CA ASN A 33 30.74 -11.53 -10.35
C ASN A 33 31.37 -10.16 -10.66
N ALA A 34 30.78 -9.38 -11.57
CA ALA A 34 31.26 -8.06 -11.94
C ALA A 34 30.91 -7.03 -10.85
N THR A 35 31.71 -5.96 -10.77
CA THR A 35 31.49 -4.92 -9.76
C THR A 35 30.25 -4.10 -10.11
N PHE A 36 29.29 -4.06 -9.20
CA PHE A 36 28.08 -3.24 -9.33
C PHE A 36 28.41 -1.75 -9.50
N THR A 37 27.67 -1.05 -10.35
CA THR A 37 27.82 0.41 -10.54
C THR A 37 26.48 1.14 -10.43
N LYS A 38 25.44 0.61 -11.08
CA LYS A 38 24.12 1.25 -11.10
C LYS A 38 23.02 0.23 -11.28
N LEU A 39 21.90 0.42 -10.58
CA LEU A 39 20.64 -0.31 -10.75
C LEU A 39 19.61 0.63 -11.37
N GLU A 40 18.90 0.14 -12.37
CA GLU A 40 17.79 0.85 -13.01
C GLU A 40 16.57 -0.08 -13.08
N TRP A 41 15.47 0.36 -12.48
CA TRP A 41 14.15 -0.23 -12.69
C TRP A 41 13.33 0.69 -13.59
N ASN A 42 12.83 0.12 -14.69
CA ASN A 42 11.96 0.80 -15.66
C ASN A 42 10.58 0.14 -15.66
N ARG A 43 9.58 0.86 -16.16
CA ARG A 43 8.26 0.30 -16.46
C ARG A 43 7.94 0.54 -17.94
N THR A 44 7.37 -0.45 -18.61
CA THR A 44 6.93 -0.29 -20.00
C THR A 44 5.89 0.84 -20.09
N GLY A 45 6.04 1.74 -21.07
CA GLY A 45 5.17 2.91 -21.23
C GLY A 45 5.48 4.08 -20.29
N LEU A 46 6.56 4.00 -19.50
CA LEU A 46 7.05 5.08 -18.66
C LEU A 46 8.35 5.66 -19.23
N GLU A 47 8.40 6.98 -19.43
CA GLU A 47 9.61 7.67 -19.91
C GLU A 47 10.68 7.77 -18.83
N ARG A 48 10.26 7.94 -17.57
CA ARG A 48 11.13 8.07 -16.40
C ARG A 48 11.32 6.73 -15.67
N TYR A 49 12.27 6.71 -14.74
CA TYR A 49 12.61 5.51 -13.99
C TYR A 49 11.61 5.26 -12.85
N VAL A 50 11.36 3.98 -12.56
CA VAL A 50 10.68 3.55 -11.33
C VAL A 50 11.64 3.71 -10.15
N PHE A 51 12.88 3.27 -10.32
CA PHE A 51 13.92 3.38 -9.29
C PHE A 51 15.30 3.41 -9.93
N VAL A 52 16.20 4.22 -9.37
CA VAL A 52 17.61 4.27 -9.75
C VAL A 52 18.45 4.33 -8.50
N PHE A 53 19.46 3.46 -8.42
CA PHE A 53 20.43 3.43 -7.34
C PHE A 53 21.85 3.38 -7.90
N SER A 54 22.70 4.30 -7.47
CA SER A 54 24.12 4.37 -7.85
C SER A 54 24.88 5.08 -6.73
N ASP A 55 26.21 4.97 -6.69
CA ASP A 55 27.03 5.64 -5.65
C ASP A 55 26.49 5.47 -4.21
N ASN A 56 25.99 4.28 -3.91
CA ASN A 56 25.37 3.92 -2.63
C ASN A 56 24.15 4.75 -2.19
N LYS A 57 23.43 5.38 -3.13
CA LYS A 57 22.20 6.14 -2.83
C LYS A 57 21.16 6.08 -3.96
N PRO A 58 19.86 6.29 -3.64
CA PRO A 58 18.84 6.48 -4.65
C PRO A 58 18.95 7.84 -5.36
N TYR A 59 18.61 7.87 -6.65
CA TYR A 59 18.59 9.08 -7.49
C TYR A 59 17.14 9.48 -7.82
N GLU A 60 16.51 10.25 -6.94
CA GLU A 60 15.07 10.58 -7.07
C GLU A 60 14.76 11.62 -8.17
N SER A 61 15.70 12.49 -8.53
CA SER A 61 15.48 13.57 -9.51
C SER A 61 15.07 13.05 -10.90
N ILE A 62 15.53 11.86 -11.27
CA ILE A 62 15.22 11.18 -12.53
C ILE A 62 14.14 10.08 -12.41
N GLN A 63 13.66 9.83 -11.19
CA GLN A 63 12.51 8.95 -10.97
C GLN A 63 11.21 9.67 -11.35
N ASP A 64 10.24 8.88 -11.80
CA ASP A 64 8.86 9.34 -11.96
C ASP A 64 8.26 9.67 -10.60
N GLN A 65 7.49 10.76 -10.53
CA GLN A 65 6.94 11.29 -9.29
C GLN A 65 6.08 10.25 -8.54
N ARG A 66 5.41 9.34 -9.27
CA ARG A 66 4.57 8.30 -8.68
C ARG A 66 5.35 7.28 -7.86
N TYR A 67 6.66 7.13 -8.04
CA TYR A 67 7.47 6.12 -7.35
C TYR A 67 8.39 6.69 -6.28
N ARG A 68 8.60 8.01 -6.25
CA ARG A 68 9.44 8.68 -5.24
C ARG A 68 8.96 8.36 -3.83
N GLY A 69 9.89 7.98 -2.95
CA GLY A 69 9.59 7.57 -1.56
C GLY A 69 8.87 6.22 -1.40
N ARG A 70 8.35 5.61 -2.47
CA ARG A 70 7.67 4.30 -2.42
C ARG A 70 8.59 3.13 -2.73
N VAL A 71 9.71 3.34 -3.41
CA VAL A 71 10.62 2.27 -3.82
C VAL A 71 11.94 2.30 -3.04
N GLN A 72 12.37 1.14 -2.56
CA GLN A 72 13.67 0.95 -1.91
C GLN A 72 14.29 -0.40 -2.25
N LEU A 73 15.59 -0.54 -2.07
CA LEU A 73 16.26 -1.85 -2.16
C LEU A 73 15.67 -2.83 -1.13
N LYS A 74 15.46 -4.09 -1.55
CA LYS A 74 15.05 -5.17 -0.65
C LYS A 74 16.18 -5.55 0.30
N ASP A 75 17.41 -5.65 -0.23
CA ASP A 75 18.64 -5.78 0.54
C ASP A 75 19.54 -4.55 0.26
N PRO A 76 19.72 -3.63 1.23
CA PRO A 76 20.60 -2.47 1.06
C PRO A 76 22.06 -2.83 0.73
N LYS A 77 22.49 -4.04 1.08
CA LYS A 77 23.85 -4.53 0.77
C LYS A 77 23.94 -5.20 -0.59
N MET A 78 22.81 -5.46 -1.25
CA MET A 78 22.71 -6.14 -2.55
C MET A 78 23.56 -7.42 -2.61
N LYS A 79 23.56 -8.20 -1.53
CA LYS A 79 24.40 -9.40 -1.44
C LYS A 79 24.00 -10.42 -2.49
N ASN A 80 24.99 -11.15 -2.99
CA ASN A 80 24.80 -12.27 -3.92
C ASN A 80 24.03 -11.86 -5.20
N GLY A 81 24.21 -10.62 -5.66
CA GLY A 81 23.53 -10.10 -6.85
C GLY A 81 22.03 -9.92 -6.69
N ASN A 82 21.52 -9.80 -5.45
CA ASN A 82 20.11 -9.48 -5.19
C ASN A 82 19.85 -7.98 -5.36
N TYR A 83 19.28 -7.62 -6.50
CA TYR A 83 18.90 -6.25 -6.86
C TYR A 83 17.39 -6.03 -6.81
N SER A 84 16.68 -6.91 -6.08
CA SER A 84 15.24 -6.80 -5.90
C SER A 84 14.88 -5.51 -5.16
N VAL A 85 13.74 -4.92 -5.53
CA VAL A 85 13.22 -3.72 -4.88
C VAL A 85 11.90 -4.01 -4.18
N LEU A 86 11.64 -3.31 -3.08
CA LEU A 86 10.35 -3.24 -2.42
C LEU A 86 9.61 -2.00 -2.94
N LEU A 87 8.47 -2.20 -3.59
CA LEU A 87 7.53 -1.14 -3.95
C LEU A 87 6.42 -1.13 -2.90
N LYS A 88 6.27 0.01 -2.22
CA LYS A 88 5.32 0.18 -1.11
C LYS A 88 3.99 0.74 -1.57
N ASN A 89 2.93 0.38 -0.85
CA ASN A 89 1.60 0.95 -1.00
C ASN A 89 1.15 0.96 -2.47
N VAL A 90 1.12 -0.23 -3.09
CA VAL A 90 0.75 -0.38 -4.50
C VAL A 90 -0.70 -0.02 -4.72
N ASN A 91 -1.03 0.48 -5.91
CA ASN A 91 -2.40 0.72 -6.34
C ASN A 91 -2.63 0.12 -7.74
N ILE A 92 -3.86 0.19 -8.25
CA ILE A 92 -4.23 -0.36 -9.55
C ILE A 92 -3.37 0.22 -10.68
N ASP A 93 -3.04 1.52 -10.60
CA ASP A 93 -2.19 2.21 -11.58
C ASP A 93 -0.74 1.71 -11.59
N ASP A 94 -0.30 0.97 -10.57
CA ASP A 94 1.02 0.34 -10.56
C ASP A 94 1.06 -0.95 -11.39
N THR A 95 -0.08 -1.46 -11.86
CA THR A 95 -0.16 -2.67 -12.70
C THR A 95 0.61 -2.51 -14.00
N GLY A 96 1.50 -3.45 -14.31
CA GLY A 96 2.24 -3.44 -15.56
C GLY A 96 3.58 -4.16 -15.51
N THR A 97 4.34 -4.04 -16.59
CA THR A 97 5.61 -4.74 -16.75
C THR A 97 6.79 -3.87 -16.35
N TYR A 98 7.53 -4.35 -15.37
CA TYR A 98 8.74 -3.75 -14.81
C TYR A 98 9.98 -4.47 -15.37
N LYS A 99 11.05 -3.72 -15.59
CA LYS A 99 12.30 -4.22 -16.19
C LYS A 99 13.49 -3.85 -15.32
N CYS A 100 14.28 -4.84 -14.93
CA CYS A 100 15.50 -4.66 -14.18
C CYS A 100 16.71 -4.58 -15.11
N TRP A 101 17.50 -3.52 -14.95
CA TRP A 101 18.77 -3.33 -15.64
C TRP A 101 19.87 -3.07 -14.63
N VAL A 102 21.01 -3.72 -14.81
CA VAL A 102 22.18 -3.57 -13.94
C VAL A 102 23.34 -3.11 -14.79
N ILE A 103 24.01 -2.06 -14.35
CA ILE A 103 25.27 -1.63 -14.92
C ILE A 103 26.37 -2.14 -14.01
N THR A 104 27.29 -2.91 -14.60
CA THR A 104 28.47 -3.41 -13.92
C THR A 104 29.73 -2.95 -14.62
N HIS A 105 30.82 -2.91 -13.86
CA HIS A 105 32.15 -2.66 -14.40
C HIS A 105 32.84 -4.00 -14.67
N SER A 106 33.22 -4.24 -15.93
CA SER A 106 33.96 -5.46 -16.28
C SER A 106 35.38 -5.40 -15.70
N ASN A 107 35.83 -6.50 -15.11
CA ASN A 107 37.19 -6.64 -14.57
C ASN A 107 38.27 -6.84 -15.66
N ASN A 108 37.92 -6.73 -16.94
CA ASN A 108 38.87 -6.85 -18.04
C ASN A 108 39.76 -5.60 -18.18
N ARG A 109 40.90 -5.74 -18.88
CA ARG A 109 41.88 -4.65 -19.09
C ARG A 109 41.29 -3.38 -19.72
N ARG A 110 40.09 -3.45 -20.33
CA ARG A 110 39.42 -2.34 -21.01
C ARG A 110 38.34 -1.64 -20.16
N LYS A 111 38.19 -1.99 -18.88
CA LYS A 111 37.41 -1.25 -17.86
C LYS A 111 36.13 -0.60 -18.44
N ARG A 112 35.25 -1.43 -19.00
CA ARG A 112 34.03 -0.97 -19.68
C ARG A 112 32.82 -1.20 -18.80
N ASN A 113 31.95 -0.19 -18.71
CA ASN A 113 30.61 -0.33 -18.14
C ASN A 113 29.74 -1.19 -19.08
N VAL A 114 29.17 -2.25 -18.54
CA VAL A 114 28.24 -3.15 -19.23
C VAL A 114 26.87 -2.94 -18.64
N ARG A 115 25.91 -2.51 -19.47
CA ARG A 115 24.50 -2.39 -19.08
C ARG A 115 23.79 -3.68 -19.50
N GLU A 116 23.38 -4.47 -18.53
CA GLU A 116 22.77 -5.79 -18.68
C GLU A 116 21.28 -5.73 -18.36
N PHE A 117 20.46 -6.32 -19.23
CA PHE A 117 19.06 -6.62 -18.91
C PHE A 117 19.02 -7.91 -18.10
N VAL A 118 18.51 -7.85 -16.88
CA VAL A 118 18.47 -9.03 -16.00
C VAL A 118 17.18 -9.81 -16.21
N ASN A 119 16.05 -9.14 -16.00
CA ASN A 119 14.73 -9.74 -16.14
C ASN A 119 13.63 -8.69 -16.27
N SER A 120 12.42 -9.16 -16.57
CA SER A 120 11.19 -8.40 -16.44
C SER A 120 10.16 -9.15 -15.61
N VAL A 121 9.30 -8.40 -14.93
CA VAL A 121 8.27 -8.91 -14.03
C VAL A 121 6.97 -8.17 -14.32
N HIS A 122 5.85 -8.88 -14.40
CA HIS A 122 4.54 -8.29 -14.50
C HIS A 122 3.89 -8.19 -13.12
N LEU A 123 3.60 -6.97 -12.65
CA LEU A 123 2.83 -6.73 -11.43
C LEU A 123 1.36 -6.60 -11.80
N SER A 124 0.51 -7.40 -11.17
CA SER A 124 -0.95 -7.32 -11.26
C SER A 124 -1.52 -6.89 -9.92
N VAL A 125 -2.17 -5.71 -9.89
CA VAL A 125 -2.84 -5.19 -8.70
C VAL A 125 -4.34 -5.20 -8.92
N SER A 126 -5.05 -5.99 -8.12
CA SER A 126 -6.50 -6.16 -8.21
C SER A 126 -7.12 -6.15 -6.81
N GLU A 127 -8.28 -5.52 -6.67
CA GLU A 127 -9.10 -5.68 -5.48
C GLU A 127 -9.46 -7.17 -5.32
N GLY A 128 -9.20 -7.73 -4.14
CA GLY A 128 -9.64 -9.09 -3.83
C GLY A 128 -11.17 -9.13 -3.79
N PRO A 129 -11.79 -10.32 -3.77
CA PRO A 129 -13.22 -10.39 -3.53
C PRO A 129 -13.51 -9.71 -2.18
N GLU A 130 -14.38 -8.70 -2.21
CA GLU A 130 -14.95 -8.13 -1.00
C GLU A 130 -15.47 -9.28 -0.16
N LYS A 131 -15.10 -9.33 1.12
CA LYS A 131 -15.77 -10.24 2.04
C LYS A 131 -17.18 -9.71 2.19
N GLU A 132 -18.15 -10.37 1.58
CA GLU A 132 -19.56 -10.17 1.90
C GLU A 132 -19.69 -10.32 3.42
N ILE A 133 -20.00 -9.21 4.10
CA ILE A 133 -20.42 -9.24 5.49
C ILE A 133 -21.82 -9.84 5.44
N ASN A 134 -21.95 -11.11 5.83
CA ASN A 134 -23.27 -11.69 6.06
C ASN A 134 -23.89 -10.98 7.26
N ASP A 135 -24.69 -9.96 6.99
CA ASP A 135 -25.59 -9.35 7.97
C ASP A 135 -26.72 -10.33 8.30
N GLU A 136 -26.42 -11.38 9.07
CA GLU A 136 -27.46 -12.22 9.68
C GLU A 136 -28.14 -11.47 10.83
N GLN A 137 -29.21 -10.77 10.45
CA GLN A 137 -30.45 -10.49 11.19
C GLN A 137 -30.35 -10.01 12.66
N HIS A 138 -30.54 -8.71 12.84
CA HIS A 138 -31.24 -8.18 14.02
C HIS A 138 -32.71 -8.61 13.95
N GLN A 139 -33.13 -9.53 14.81
CA GLN A 139 -34.54 -9.75 15.12
C GLN A 139 -34.75 -9.56 16.62
N TYR A 140 -34.98 -8.31 17.04
CA TYR A 140 -35.55 -8.02 18.35
C TYR A 140 -37.07 -8.18 18.22
N GLY A 141 -37.59 -9.21 18.87
CA GLY A 141 -38.97 -9.68 18.73
C GLY A 141 -40.03 -8.68 19.18
N ASP A 142 -41.16 -8.79 18.49
CA ASP A 142 -42.40 -8.03 18.67
C ASP A 142 -43.10 -8.31 20.02
N ALA A 143 -43.93 -7.35 20.42
CA ALA A 143 -44.65 -7.26 21.68
C ALA A 143 -45.64 -8.41 21.93
N ASN A 144 -45.82 -8.77 23.20
CA ASN A 144 -47.06 -9.37 23.71
C ASN A 144 -47.52 -8.61 24.95
N ASP A 145 -48.62 -7.88 24.78
CA ASP A 145 -49.46 -7.30 25.82
C ASP A 145 -50.51 -8.36 26.18
N GLU A 146 -50.49 -8.88 27.42
CA GLU A 146 -51.63 -9.64 27.96
C GLU A 146 -51.68 -9.59 29.50
N GLN A 147 -52.68 -8.90 30.03
CA GLN A 147 -53.22 -9.01 31.39
C GLN A 147 -54.65 -9.61 31.26
N PRO A 148 -55.22 -10.34 32.26
CA PRO A 148 -55.57 -9.70 33.54
C PRO A 148 -55.84 -10.57 34.82
N GLU A 149 -56.15 -9.84 35.92
CA GLU A 149 -56.93 -10.10 37.17
C GLU A 149 -56.48 -11.01 38.37
N GLY A 150 -56.10 -10.35 39.49
CA GLY A 150 -56.66 -10.51 40.87
C GLY A 150 -56.08 -11.53 41.88
N PRO A 151 -56.35 -11.45 43.22
CA PRO A 151 -56.63 -10.31 44.09
C PRO A 151 -55.79 -10.24 45.42
N ARG A 152 -55.73 -9.02 45.98
CA ARG A 152 -55.73 -8.60 47.41
C ARG A 152 -54.89 -9.35 48.48
N GLY A 153 -53.90 -8.64 49.02
CA GLY A 153 -53.37 -8.83 50.38
C GLY A 153 -52.82 -7.52 50.98
N ARG A 154 -53.40 -7.06 52.11
CA ARG A 154 -52.88 -6.01 53.01
C ARG A 154 -51.68 -6.57 53.82
N VAL A 155 -50.77 -5.88 54.54
CA VAL A 155 -50.65 -4.60 55.26
C VAL A 155 -49.13 -4.32 55.43
N GLY A 156 -48.73 -3.06 55.62
CA GLY A 156 -47.41 -2.74 56.21
C GLY A 156 -47.00 -1.28 56.09
N LEU A 157 -47.15 -0.51 57.17
CA LEU A 157 -46.63 0.86 57.33
C LEU A 157 -45.13 0.80 57.67
N GLY A 158 -44.33 1.67 57.06
CA GLY A 158 -42.92 1.88 57.42
C GLY A 158 -42.40 3.19 56.83
N VAL A 159 -42.23 4.19 57.69
CA VAL A 159 -41.72 5.53 57.38
C VAL A 159 -40.20 5.46 57.22
N GLY A 160 -39.67 6.01 56.13
CA GLY A 160 -38.23 6.09 55.87
C GLY A 160 -37.88 7.29 55.00
N LEU A 161 -37.49 8.39 55.64
CA LEU A 161 -36.86 9.57 55.05
C LEU A 161 -35.42 9.23 54.64
N GLY A 162 -34.96 9.67 53.46
CA GLY A 162 -33.54 9.51 53.12
C GLY A 162 -33.13 9.87 51.69
N GLN A 163 -32.98 11.18 51.46
CA GLN A 163 -32.13 11.89 50.50
C GLN A 163 -31.86 11.33 49.08
N VAL A 164 -32.32 12.11 48.10
CA VAL A 164 -31.85 12.18 46.71
C VAL A 164 -30.38 12.61 46.66
N SER A 165 -29.52 11.74 46.12
CA SER A 165 -28.23 12.14 45.57
C SER A 165 -28.31 12.02 44.05
N ASN A 166 -28.69 13.12 43.39
CA ASN A 166 -28.49 13.29 41.96
C ASN A 166 -27.00 13.55 41.71
N GLN A 167 -26.34 12.68 40.95
CA GLN A 167 -25.07 13.02 40.31
C GLN A 167 -25.18 12.81 38.79
N PRO A 168 -24.67 13.75 37.98
CA PRO A 168 -25.13 13.91 36.60
C PRO A 168 -24.43 12.93 35.67
N THR A 169 -25.21 12.40 34.72
CA THR A 169 -24.72 11.72 33.53
C THR A 169 -23.80 12.66 32.74
N LYS A 170 -22.53 12.25 32.57
CA LYS A 170 -21.57 12.93 31.69
C LYS A 170 -22.00 12.69 30.24
N ASN A 171 -22.76 13.63 29.69
CA ASN A 171 -22.93 13.78 28.25
C ASN A 171 -21.57 14.14 27.63
N ARG A 172 -20.86 13.14 27.11
CA ARG A 172 -19.70 13.37 26.25
C ARG A 172 -20.22 13.79 24.88
N LYS A 173 -20.31 15.10 24.65
CA LYS A 173 -20.43 15.70 23.31
C LYS A 173 -19.43 15.03 22.37
N GLN A 174 -19.92 14.43 21.30
CA GLN A 174 -19.10 14.18 20.13
C GLN A 174 -18.71 15.55 19.52
N PRO A 175 -17.44 15.79 19.17
CA PRO A 175 -17.12 16.92 18.32
C PRO A 175 -17.64 16.65 16.91
N SER A 176 -18.38 17.62 16.38
CA SER A 176 -18.77 17.69 14.98
C SER A 176 -17.54 17.72 14.05
N PRO A 177 -17.66 17.25 12.80
CA PRO A 177 -16.56 17.29 11.84
C PRO A 177 -16.24 18.75 11.50
N LEU A 178 -14.97 19.14 11.62
CA LEU A 178 -14.49 20.38 11.04
C LEU A 178 -14.56 20.24 9.52
N THR A 179 -15.50 20.97 8.92
CA THR A 179 -15.62 21.16 7.48
C THR A 179 -14.84 22.40 7.10
N ASN A 180 -13.56 22.25 6.75
CA ASN A 180 -12.85 23.30 6.03
C ASN A 180 -12.56 22.81 4.62
N SER A 181 -13.49 23.17 3.74
CA SER A 181 -13.20 23.36 2.33
C SER A 181 -12.35 24.63 2.22
N GLU A 182 -11.04 24.48 2.10
CA GLU A 182 -10.17 25.57 1.70
C GLU A 182 -9.44 25.14 0.42
N THR A 183 -9.98 25.60 -0.70
CA THR A 183 -9.31 25.63 -1.99
C THR A 183 -8.09 26.55 -1.88
N CYS A 184 -6.88 26.01 -2.03
CA CYS A 184 -5.68 26.82 -2.11
C CYS A 184 -5.59 27.44 -3.52
N SER A 185 -5.99 28.70 -3.65
CA SER A 185 -5.79 29.51 -4.85
C SER A 185 -4.38 30.12 -4.82
N SER A 186 -3.70 30.10 -5.97
CA SER A 186 -2.25 30.35 -6.15
C SER A 186 -1.81 31.83 -6.03
N ALA A 187 -2.36 32.62 -5.09
CA ALA A 187 -2.07 34.05 -5.03
C ALA A 187 -1.69 34.67 -3.66
N ASP A 188 -1.55 33.90 -2.58
CA ASP A 188 -1.24 34.48 -1.26
C ASP A 188 0.15 34.12 -0.71
N LEU A 189 0.96 35.14 -0.47
CA LEU A 189 2.37 35.08 -0.04
C LEU A 189 2.59 34.79 1.48
N TRP A 190 1.65 34.14 2.17
CA TRP A 190 1.73 33.94 3.63
C TRP A 190 1.86 32.47 4.11
N CYS A 191 2.11 31.50 3.22
CA CYS A 191 2.36 30.10 3.60
C CYS A 191 3.86 29.75 3.76
N LEU A 192 4.62 30.56 4.50
CA LEU A 192 6.00 30.26 4.90
C LEU A 192 6.15 30.19 6.42
N SER A 193 5.48 29.24 7.09
CA SER A 193 5.87 28.86 8.46
C SER A 193 5.37 27.48 8.92
N CYS A 194 5.57 26.43 8.12
CA CYS A 194 5.52 25.06 8.63
C CYS A 194 6.79 24.31 8.24
N ARG A 195 7.92 24.70 8.84
CA ARG A 195 9.17 23.91 8.88
C ARG A 195 9.82 24.08 10.26
N ASN A 196 10.10 22.92 10.88
CA ASN A 196 10.88 22.67 12.10
C ASN A 196 10.13 22.71 13.45
N ILE A 197 9.59 21.54 13.84
CA ILE A 197 9.88 20.82 15.10
C ILE A 197 9.76 19.33 14.80
#